data_AF-A0A915AMZ5-F1
#
_entry.id   AF-A0A915AMZ5-F1
#
_cell.length_a   1.000
_cell.length_b   1.000
_cell.length_c   1.000
_cell.angle_alpha   90.00
_cell.angle_beta   90.00
_cell.angle_gamma   90.00
#
_symmetry.space_group_name_H-M   'P 1'
#
loop_
_entity.id
_entity.type
_entity.pdbx_description
1 polymer ?
#
loop_
_entity_poly.entity_id
_entity_poly.type
_entity_poly.pdbx_seq_one_letter_code
_entity_poly.pdbx_strand_id
1 'polypeptide(L)'
;MTSKQEDNNRKLLEELNRTRQLMMKSTSSSSRATTEASTLRCDPRTVQLVNNLEMQCPITFLPTNSQYNNTILPVFPRILPAS
;
A
#
# COMPACT_ATOMS: atom_id res chain seq x y z
N MET A 1 36.40 -22.77 -19.66
CA MET A 1 34.98 -22.82 -20.08
C MET A 1 34.03 -22.36 -18.97
N THR A 2 34.34 -22.64 -17.69
CA THR A 2 33.56 -22.24 -16.50
C THR A 2 33.43 -20.74 -16.28
N SER A 3 34.51 -19.97 -16.42
CA SER A 3 34.50 -18.51 -16.19
C SER A 3 33.54 -17.74 -17.14
N LYS A 4 33.43 -18.15 -18.41
CA LYS A 4 32.43 -17.56 -19.33
C LYS A 4 31.00 -17.83 -18.88
N GLN A 5 30.73 -18.99 -18.31
CA GLN A 5 29.40 -19.34 -17.80
C GLN A 5 29.08 -18.55 -16.53
N GLU A 6 30.06 -18.36 -15.63
CA GLU A 6 29.92 -17.52 -14.43
C GLU A 6 29.67 -16.05 -14.79
N ASP A 7 30.35 -15.54 -15.82
CA ASP A 7 30.12 -14.20 -16.35
C ASP A 7 28.71 -14.03 -16.96
N ASN A 8 28.23 -15.05 -17.67
CA ASN A 8 26.86 -15.05 -18.21
C ASN A 8 25.82 -15.10 -17.08
N ASN A 9 26.04 -15.94 -16.07
CA ASN A 9 25.16 -16.04 -14.91
C ASN A 9 25.13 -14.72 -14.13
N ARG A 10 26.28 -14.04 -13.99
CA ARG A 10 26.36 -12.72 -13.34
C ARG A 10 25.54 -11.68 -14.09
N LYS A 11 25.71 -11.59 -15.41
CA LYS A 11 24.92 -10.66 -16.26
C LYS A 11 23.42 -10.95 -16.20
N LEU A 12 23.04 -12.22 -16.24
CA LEU A 12 21.65 -12.64 -16.11
C LEU A 12 21.06 -12.22 -14.75
N LEU A 13 21.82 -12.40 -13.67
CA LEU A 13 21.39 -12.03 -12.33
C LEU A 13 21.23 -10.50 -12.18
N GLU A 14 22.12 -9.72 -12.80
CA GLU A 14 22.01 -8.26 -12.84
C GLU A 14 20.76 -7.79 -13.61
N GLU A 15 20.47 -8.42 -14.75
CA GLU A 15 19.29 -8.10 -15.56
C GLU A 15 17.98 -8.46 -14.86
N LEU A 16 17.91 -9.65 -14.24
CA LEU A 16 16.77 -10.06 -13.42
C LEU A 16 16.53 -9.10 -12.25
N ASN A 17 17.60 -8.67 -11.57
CA ASN A 17 17.50 -7.70 -10.48
C ASN A 17 17.02 -6.32 -10.95
N ARG A 18 17.47 -5.86 -12.13
CA ARG A 18 16.96 -4.62 -12.76
C ARG A 18 15.46 -4.72 -13.03
N THR A 19 15.01 -5.83 -13.63
CA THR A 19 13.59 -6.07 -13.92
C THR A 19 12.76 -6.13 -12.64
N ARG A 20 13.25 -6.81 -11.60
CA ARG A 20 12.62 -6.84 -10.26
C ARG A 20 12.43 -5.43 -9.71
N GLN A 21 13.45 -4.58 -9.79
CA GLN A 21 13.35 -3.19 -9.32
C GLN A 21 12.34 -2.37 -10.12
N LEU A 22 12.24 -2.55 -11.44
CA LEU A 22 11.25 -1.85 -12.25
C LEU A 22 9.82 -2.27 -11.89
N MET A 23 9.58 -3.57 -11.67
CA MET A 23 8.28 -4.09 -11.24
C MET A 23 7.91 -3.71 -9.80
N MET A 24 8.90 -3.51 -8.93
CA MET A 24 8.68 -3.07 -7.54
C MET A 24 8.65 -1.53 -7.41
N LYS A 25 9.13 -0.80 -8.43
CA LYS A 25 9.03 0.68 -8.49
C LYS A 25 7.63 1.14 -8.89
N SER A 26 6.87 0.33 -9.61
CA SER A 26 5.44 0.61 -9.85
C SER A 26 4.55 0.35 -8.62
N THR A 27 5.06 -0.35 -7.60
CA THR A 27 4.40 -0.48 -6.29
C THR A 27 4.89 0.56 -5.27
N SER A 28 5.86 1.42 -5.61
CA SER A 28 6.35 2.48 -4.70
C SER A 28 5.42 3.70 -4.60
N SER A 29 4.35 3.78 -5.41
CA SER A 29 3.21 4.66 -5.13
C SER A 29 2.19 4.03 -4.19
N SER A 30 2.42 2.78 -3.77
CA SER A 30 1.69 2.13 -2.70
C SER A 30 2.63 1.94 -1.51
N SER A 31 2.75 3.01 -0.74
CA SER A 31 3.29 2.96 0.62
C SER A 31 2.53 1.89 1.41
N ARG A 32 3.03 0.66 1.44
CA ARG A 32 2.77 -0.27 2.53
C ARG A 32 3.51 0.30 3.75
N ALA A 33 2.85 1.23 4.43
CA ALA A 33 3.21 1.60 5.78
C ALA A 33 3.08 0.33 6.64
N THR A 34 4.23 -0.25 6.97
CA THR A 34 4.40 -1.05 8.18
C THR A 34 3.92 -0.21 9.36
N THR A 35 2.83 -0.66 9.98
CA THR A 35 2.50 -0.60 11.42
C THR A 35 2.98 0.60 12.22
N GLU A 36 2.95 1.78 11.64
CA GLU A 36 2.99 3.05 12.33
C GLU A 36 1.84 3.81 11.72
N ALA A 37 1.09 4.51 12.56
CA ALA A 37 0.04 5.42 12.18
C ALA A 37 0.61 6.49 11.24
N SER A 38 0.84 6.12 9.98
CA SER A 38 0.80 7.03 8.87
C SER A 38 -0.63 7.51 8.90
N THR A 39 -0.86 8.63 9.58
CA THR A 39 -1.93 9.55 9.20
C THR A 39 -1.77 9.72 7.70
N LEU A 40 -2.42 8.84 6.94
CA LEU A 40 -2.78 9.08 5.55
C LEU A 40 -3.30 10.51 5.61
N ARG A 41 -2.58 11.42 4.95
CA ARG A 41 -3.00 12.81 4.79
C ARG A 41 -4.24 12.79 3.89
N CYS A 42 -5.32 12.21 4.41
CA CYS A 42 -6.63 12.22 3.81
C CYS A 42 -7.07 13.67 3.80
N ASP A 43 -7.67 14.08 2.69
CA ASP A 43 -8.27 15.40 2.55
C ASP A 43 -9.19 15.66 3.77
N PRO A 44 -9.11 16.82 4.45
CA PRO A 44 -10.02 17.20 5.53
C PRO A 44 -11.49 16.94 5.23
N ARG A 45 -11.90 17.06 3.97
CA ARG A 45 -13.26 16.76 3.52
C ARG A 45 -13.64 15.28 3.74
N THR A 46 -12.71 14.37 3.43
CA THR A 46 -12.91 12.92 3.60
C THR A 46 -13.01 12.55 5.07
N VAL A 47 -12.21 13.18 5.94
CA VAL A 47 -12.27 12.96 7.39
C VAL A 47 -13.62 13.39 7.96
N GLN A 48 -14.11 14.57 7.55
CA GLN A 48 -15.45 15.03 7.96
C GLN A 48 -16.56 14.09 7.48
N LEU A 49 -16.44 13.54 6.27
CA LEU A 49 -17.41 12.57 5.75
C LEU A 49 -17.46 11.30 6.62
N VAL A 50 -16.30 10.75 6.98
CA VAL A 50 -16.22 9.55 7.84
C VAL A 50 -16.89 9.81 9.20
N ASN A 51 -16.60 10.93 9.86
CA ASN A 51 -17.22 11.28 11.15
C ASN A 51 -18.75 11.40 11.06
N ASN A 52 -19.28 11.97 9.97
CA ASN A 52 -20.73 12.07 9.77
C ASN A 52 -21.36 10.69 9.56
N LEU A 53 -20.67 9.79 8.85
CA LEU A 53 -21.16 8.43 8.59
C LEU A 53 -21.13 7.55 9.85
N GLU A 54 -20.11 7.71 10.70
CA GLU A 54 -20.03 7.01 12.00
C GLU A 54 -21.22 7.35 12.91
N MET A 55 -21.77 8.56 12.81
CA MET A 55 -22.94 8.98 13.58
C MET A 55 -24.28 8.47 13.00
N GLN A 56 -24.31 8.06 11.73
CA GLN A 56 -25.55 7.71 11.02
C GLN A 56 -25.73 6.21 10.79
N CYS A 57 -24.67 5.42 10.77
CA CYS A 57 -24.77 3.99 10.49
C CYS A 57 -23.73 3.15 11.25
N PRO A 58 -24.01 1.86 11.50
CA PRO A 58 -23.11 0.97 12.23
C PRO A 58 -21.93 0.46 11.38
N ILE A 59 -21.80 0.87 10.13
CA ILE A 59 -20.75 0.41 9.22
C ILE A 59 -19.46 1.16 9.53
N THR A 60 -18.36 0.44 9.74
CA THR A 60 -17.04 1.04 9.88
C THR A 60 -16.51 1.46 8.50
N PHE A 61 -16.24 2.75 8.33
CA PHE A 61 -15.61 3.28 7.12
C PHE A 61 -14.18 3.69 7.39
N LEU A 62 -13.28 3.39 6.45
CA LEU A 62 -11.90 3.85 6.46
C LEU A 62 -11.67 4.86 5.34
N PRO A 63 -11.03 6.00 5.64
CA PRO A 63 -10.60 6.91 4.59
C PRO A 63 -9.43 6.29 3.81
N THR A 64 -9.39 6.55 2.50
CA THR A 64 -8.33 6.08 1.60
C THR A 64 -7.75 7.22 0.78
N ASN A 65 -6.60 6.97 0.17
CA ASN A 65 -5.93 7.87 -0.77
C ASN A 65 -6.21 7.48 -2.25
N SER A 66 -7.34 6.83 -2.54
CA SER A 66 -7.68 6.42 -3.90
C SER A 66 -7.82 7.62 -4.84
N GLN A 67 -7.20 7.51 -6.02
CA GLN A 67 -7.35 8.48 -7.12
C GLN A 67 -8.57 8.20 -8.01
N TYR A 68 -9.29 7.11 -7.75
CA TYR A 68 -10.43 6.64 -8.55
C TYR A 68 -11.77 6.91 -7.87
N ASN A 69 -11.89 8.04 -7.16
CA ASN A 69 -13.11 8.45 -6.46
C ASN A 69 -13.61 7.47 -5.38
N ASN A 70 -12.74 6.62 -4.83
CA ASN A 70 -13.04 5.71 -3.72
C ASN A 70 -12.41 6.24 -2.42
N THR A 71 -12.78 7.46 -2.01
CA THR A 71 -12.14 8.16 -0.88
C THR A 71 -12.43 7.54 0.48
N ILE A 72 -13.46 6.70 0.57
CA ILE A 72 -13.79 5.89 1.76
C ILE A 72 -14.10 4.45 1.32
N LEU A 73 -13.80 3.48 2.18
CA LEU A 73 -14.16 2.07 1.98
C LEU A 73 -14.86 1.50 3.20
N PRO A 74 -15.95 0.73 3.03
CA PRO A 74 -16.54 -0.04 4.12
C PRO A 74 -15.62 -1.22 4.48
N VAL A 75 -15.45 -1.46 5.77
CA VAL A 75 -14.64 -2.58 6.27
C VAL A 75 -15.30 -3.26 7.45
N PHE A 76 -14.85 -4.49 7.74
CA PHE A 76 -15.18 -5.14 9.00
C PHE A 76 -14.54 -4.37 10.18
N PRO A 77 -15.22 -4.33 11.34
CA PRO A 77 -14.65 -3.77 12.56
C PRO A 77 -13.30 -4.41 12.87
N ARG A 78 -12.30 -3.58 13.19
CA ARG A 78 -10.98 -4.07 13.59
C ARG A 78 -11.04 -4.45 15.07
N ILE A 79 -10.81 -5.72 15.35
CA ILE A 79 -10.61 -6.21 16.72
C ILE A 79 -9.12 -6.05 17.01
N LEU A 80 -8.77 -5.20 17.96
CA LEU A 80 -7.39 -5.09 18.43
C LEU A 80 -7.03 -6.40 19.17
N PRO A 81 -5.82 -6.95 18.96
CA PRO A 81 -5.38 -8.10 19.72
C PRO A 81 -5.41 -7.76 21.21
N ALA A 82 -5.98 -8.65 22.02
CA ALA A 82 -5.95 -8.51 23.48
C ALA A 82 -4.49 -8.50 23.94
N SER A 83 -4.10 -7.43 24.63
CA SER A 83 -2.79 -7.26 25.26
C SER A 83 -2.63 -8.16 26.48
#